data_AF-A0A218U7Y4-F1
#
_entry.id   AF-A0A218U7Y4-F1
#
_cell.length_a   1.000
_cell.length_b   1.000
_cell.length_c   1.000
_cell.angle_alpha   90.00
_cell.angle_beta   90.00
_cell.angle_gamma   90.00
#
_symmetry.space_group_name_H-M   'P 1'
#
loop_
_entity.id
_entity.type
_entity.pdbx_description
1 polymer ?
#
loop_
_entity_poly.entity_id
_entity_poly.type
_entity_poly.pdbx_seq_one_letter_code
_entity_poly.pdbx_strand_id
1 'polypeptide(L)'
;FCGCTIAGLSLLSASVLRLRSLRDPRDQLELLLPPRSLYVLRGAARYEFTHEILGDEESFFGGLRVPRGRRVALIFRNDPPGERRPKITQKYPKNPPQNPLIFRNDPPGA
;
A
#
# COMPACT_ATOMS: atom_id res chain seq x y z
N PHE A 1 4.93 12.53 -11.12
CA PHE A 1 4.32 12.79 -9.79
C PHE A 1 3.13 11.84 -9.65
N CYS A 2 2.75 11.36 -8.45
CA CYS A 2 1.52 10.56 -8.30
C CYS A 2 0.33 11.44 -7.90
N GLY A 3 -0.88 11.00 -8.21
CA GLY A 3 -2.14 11.69 -7.90
C GLY A 3 -2.54 11.59 -6.43
N CYS A 4 -3.74 12.05 -6.11
CA CYS A 4 -4.16 12.34 -4.74
C CYS A 4 -4.38 11.16 -3.80
N THR A 5 -4.18 9.91 -4.24
CA THR A 5 -4.45 8.70 -3.45
C THR A 5 -3.25 7.76 -3.46
N ILE A 6 -2.87 7.29 -2.28
CA ILE A 6 -1.91 6.20 -2.09
C ILE A 6 -2.62 5.11 -1.29
N ALA A 7 -2.57 3.87 -1.76
CA ALA A 7 -3.05 2.72 -1.00
C ALA A 7 -1.92 1.73 -0.79
N GLY A 8 -1.74 1.24 0.42
CA GLY A 8 -0.71 0.25 0.75
C GLY A 8 -1.29 -1.01 1.35
N LEU A 9 -1.13 -2.13 0.65
CA LEU A 9 -1.47 -3.46 1.17
C LEU A 9 -0.27 -4.00 1.97
N SER A 10 -0.46 -4.26 3.26
CA SER A 10 0.59 -4.76 4.16
C SER A 10 0.58 -6.29 4.23
N LEU A 11 1.75 -6.93 4.12
CA LEU A 11 1.91 -8.38 4.11
C LEU A 11 3.01 -8.81 5.09
N LEU A 12 2.97 -10.10 5.47
CA LEU A 12 3.91 -10.82 6.33
C LEU A 12 3.89 -10.43 7.81
N SER A 13 4.33 -9.22 8.16
CA SER A 13 4.43 -8.77 9.57
C SER A 13 3.74 -7.43 9.80
N ALA A 14 3.31 -7.21 11.04
CA ALA A 14 2.69 -5.96 11.46
C ALA A 14 3.73 -4.82 11.52
N SER A 15 3.24 -3.59 11.38
CA SER A 15 4.05 -2.38 11.56
C SER A 15 3.18 -1.20 11.98
N VAL A 16 3.79 -0.17 12.53
CA VAL A 16 3.12 1.10 12.81
C VAL A 16 3.48 2.13 11.75
N LEU A 17 2.46 2.72 11.12
CA LEU A 17 2.61 3.87 10.24
C LEU A 17 2.31 5.13 11.05
N ARG A 18 3.28 6.04 11.15
CA ARG A 18 3.07 7.35 11.78
C ARG A 18 2.89 8.41 10.70
N LEU A 19 1.84 9.21 10.84
CA LEU A 19 1.68 10.44 10.07
C LEU A 19 2.06 11.62 10.96
N ARG A 20 2.93 12.50 10.47
CA ARG A 20 3.35 13.71 11.19
C ARG A 20 3.05 14.94 10.37
N SER A 21 2.32 15.90 10.95
CA SER A 21 1.92 17.11 10.25
C SER A 21 3.13 17.92 9.80
N LEU A 22 3.06 18.46 8.58
CA LEU A 22 4.07 19.37 8.03
C LEU A 22 4.04 20.75 8.70
N ARG A 23 2.92 21.11 9.36
CA ARG A 23 2.73 22.41 10.01
C ARG A 23 3.17 22.39 11.46
N ASP A 24 2.75 21.36 12.20
CA ASP A 24 3.10 21.17 13.61
C ASP A 24 3.60 19.74 13.85
N PRO A 25 4.89 19.52 14.10
CA PRO A 25 5.46 18.19 14.37
C PRO A 25 4.88 17.47 15.59
N ARG A 26 4.18 18.18 16.49
CA ARG A 26 3.47 17.63 17.65
C ARG A 26 2.13 17.00 17.25
N ASP A 27 1.55 17.45 16.14
CA ASP A 27 0.35 16.85 15.55
C ASP A 27 0.76 15.61 14.75
N GLN A 28 0.55 14.45 15.37
CA GLN A 28 0.87 13.16 14.81
C GLN A 28 -0.22 12.14 15.15
N LEU A 29 -0.38 11.17 14.25
CA LEU A 29 -1.26 10.04 14.48
C LEU A 29 -0.59 8.75 14.01
N GLU A 30 -0.97 7.64 14.64
CA GLU A 30 -0.42 6.33 14.35
C GLU A 30 -1.51 5.41 13.81
N LEU A 31 -1.15 4.55 12.87
CA LEU A 31 -1.99 3.49 12.35
C LEU A 31 -1.29 2.16 12.55
N LEU A 32 -1.97 1.23 13.21
CA LEU A 32 -1.55 -0.16 13.21
C LEU A 32 -1.83 -0.75 11.82
N LEU A 33 -0.82 -1.36 11.21
CA LEU A 33 -0.91 -2.05 9.93
C LEU A 33 -0.67 -3.55 10.12
N PRO A 34 -1.70 -4.36 10.43
CA PRO A 34 -1.57 -5.80 10.49
C PRO A 34 -1.27 -6.41 9.10
N PRO A 35 -0.74 -7.64 9.02
CA PRO A 35 -0.70 -8.38 7.77
C PRO A 35 -2.10 -8.55 7.18
N ARG A 36 -2.23 -8.44 5.85
CA ARG A 36 -3.49 -8.47 5.08
C ARG A 36 -4.40 -7.26 5.33
N SER A 37 -3.82 -6.12 5.73
CA SER A 37 -4.54 -4.85 5.85
C SER A 37 -4.22 -3.91 4.68
N LEU A 38 -5.19 -3.06 4.32
CA LEU A 38 -5.04 -1.99 3.34
C LEU A 38 -5.18 -0.65 4.04
N TYR A 39 -4.16 0.21 3.95
CA TYR A 39 -4.30 1.62 4.35
C TYR A 39 -4.46 2.50 3.10
N VAL A 40 -5.20 3.60 3.24
CA VAL A 40 -5.43 4.58 2.17
C VAL A 40 -5.11 5.98 2.69
N LEU A 41 -4.15 6.66 2.06
CA LEU A 41 -3.85 8.06 2.30
C LEU A 41 -4.41 8.90 1.15
N ARG A 42 -5.29 9.85 1.48
CA ARG A 42 -5.92 10.78 0.53
C ARG A 42 -6.08 12.16 1.18
N GLY A 43 -6.14 13.21 0.36
CA GLY A 43 -6.36 14.57 0.84
C GLY A 43 -5.27 15.01 1.82
N ALA A 44 -5.66 15.63 2.94
CA ALA A 44 -4.73 16.10 3.97
C ALA A 44 -3.71 15.02 4.38
N ALA A 45 -4.13 13.77 4.64
CA ALA A 45 -3.24 12.68 5.04
C ALA A 45 -2.11 12.37 4.04
N ARG A 46 -2.28 12.74 2.76
CA ARG A 46 -1.25 12.59 1.72
C ARG A 46 -0.39 13.83 1.54
N TYR A 47 -0.98 15.02 1.64
CA TYR A 47 -0.33 16.27 1.24
C TYR A 47 0.16 17.12 2.41
N GLU A 48 -0.46 16.99 3.58
CA GLU A 48 -0.20 17.82 4.77
C GLU A 48 0.56 17.06 5.86
N PHE A 49 0.84 15.77 5.64
CA PHE A 49 1.54 14.90 6.59
C PHE A 49 2.69 14.16 5.91
N THR A 50 3.82 14.03 6.59
CA THR A 50 4.80 12.99 6.28
C THR A 50 4.26 11.64 6.74
N HIS A 51 4.79 10.55 6.18
CA HIS A 51 4.42 9.19 6.56
C HIS A 51 5.67 8.34 6.75
N GLU A 52 5.76 7.63 7.88
CA GLU A 52 6.91 6.81 8.23
C GLU A 52 6.50 5.47 8.84
N ILE A 53 7.26 4.41 8.53
CA ILE A 53 7.04 3.07 9.06
C ILE A 53 8.05 2.84 10.20
N LEU A 54 7.60 2.96 11.45
CA LEU A 54 8.46 3.05 12.65
C LEU A 54 9.35 1.84 12.87
N GLY A 55 10.66 2.06 13.09
CA GLY A 55 11.64 1.02 13.39
C GLY A 55 11.28 0.18 14.63
N ASP A 56 11.93 -0.97 14.82
CA ASP A 56 11.56 -1.94 15.88
C ASP A 56 11.64 -1.37 17.30
N GLU A 57 12.59 -0.46 17.54
CA GLU A 57 12.79 0.22 18.82
C GLU A 57 11.67 1.22 19.13
N GLU A 58 11.05 1.79 18.11
CA GLU A 58 10.01 2.83 18.23
C GLU A 58 8.62 2.29 17.87
N SER A 59 8.50 1.00 17.56
CA SER A 59 7.27 0.39 17.06
C SER A 59 6.29 0.12 18.20
N PHE A 60 5.55 1.16 18.59
CA PHE A 60 4.48 1.09 19.57
C PHE A 60 3.17 1.62 18.97
N PHE A 61 2.06 1.01 19.37
CA PHE A 61 0.72 1.48 19.02
C PHE A 61 -0.16 1.42 20.27
N GLY A 62 -0.70 2.57 20.70
CA GLY A 62 -1.50 2.64 21.92
C GLY A 62 -0.72 2.21 23.18
N GLY A 63 0.59 2.44 23.21
CA GLY A 63 1.49 1.99 24.29
C GLY A 63 1.89 0.52 24.23
N LEU A 64 1.33 -0.27 23.32
CA LEU A 64 1.69 -1.67 23.14
C LEU A 64 2.79 -1.83 22.08
N ARG A 65 3.81 -2.62 22.40
CA ARG A 65 4.89 -2.92 21.46
C ARG A 65 4.36 -3.74 20.28
N VAL A 66 4.75 -3.37 19.07
CA VAL A 66 4.44 -4.06 17.81
C VAL A 66 5.76 -4.60 17.22
N PRO A 67 6.18 -5.83 17.54
CA PRO A 67 7.45 -6.37 17.07
C PRO A 67 7.55 -6.35 15.53
N ARG A 68 8.66 -5.82 15.02
CA ARG A 68 8.93 -5.78 13.58
C ARG A 68 9.49 -7.11 13.11
N GLY A 69 9.03 -7.52 11.94
CA GLY A 69 9.62 -8.60 11.16
C GLY A 69 9.89 -8.15 9.72
N ARG A 70 10.18 -9.11 8.86
CA ARG A 70 10.20 -8.87 7.41
C ARG A 70 8.81 -8.45 6.95
N ARG A 71 8.67 -7.23 6.45
CA ARG A 71 7.41 -6.67 5.93
C ARG A 71 7.53 -6.48 4.43
N VAL A 72 6.51 -6.91 3.71
CA VAL A 72 6.33 -6.58 2.29
C VAL A 72 5.08 -5.73 2.18
N ALA A 73 5.12 -4.68 1.36
CA ALA A 73 3.94 -3.89 1.06
C ALA A 73 3.81 -3.68 -0.44
N LEU A 74 2.58 -3.80 -0.94
CA LEU A 74 2.24 -3.41 -2.30
C LEU A 74 1.66 -2.00 -2.25
N ILE A 75 2.35 -1.05 -2.88
CA ILE A 75 1.95 0.36 -2.87
C ILE A 75 1.33 0.71 -4.22
N PHE A 76 0.03 0.99 -4.19
CA PHE A 76 -0.75 1.46 -5.33
C PHE A 76 -0.83 2.98 -5.30
N ARG A 77 -0.64 3.60 -6.45
CA ARG A 77 -0.69 5.06 -6.64
C ARG A 77 -1.55 5.34 -7.87
N ASN A 78 -2.31 6.43 -7.84
CA ASN A 78 -3.02 6.89 -9.02
C ASN A 78 -2.22 7.94 -9.79
N ASP A 79 -2.63 8.21 -11.02
CA ASP A 79 -2.09 9.30 -11.84
C ASP A 79 -2.58 10.68 -11.33
N PRO A 80 -1.79 11.75 -11.52
CA PRO A 80 -2.22 13.12 -11.28
C PRO A 80 -3.53 13.48 -12.01
N PRO A 81 -4.36 14.36 -11.43
CA PRO A 81 -5.51 14.89 -12.16
C PRO A 81 -5.03 15.64 -13.41
N GLY A 82 -5.46 15.19 -14.59
CA GLY A 82 -5.11 15.82 -15.88
C GLY A 82 -4.30 14.95 -16.84
N GLU A 83 -3.66 13.89 -16.35
CA GLU A 83 -3.06 12.87 -17.23
C GLU A 83 -4.18 11.99 -17.81
N ARG A 84 -4.50 12.18 -19.09
CA ARG A 84 -5.44 11.30 -19.80
C ARG A 84 -4.86 9.89 -19.76
N ARG A 85 -5.54 8.96 -19.10
CA ARG A 85 -5.24 7.54 -19.24
C ARG A 85 -5.26 7.21 -20.75
N PRO A 86 -4.20 6.63 -21.32
CA PRO A 86 -4.32 6.06 -22.66
C PRO A 86 -5.50 5.10 -22.60
N LYS A 87 -6.43 5.22 -23.56
CA LYS A 87 -7.57 4.32 -23.65
C LYS A 87 -7.00 2.91 -23.67
N ILE A 88 -7.30 2.13 -22.63
CA ILE A 88 -6.93 0.71 -22.61
C ILE A 88 -7.66 0.10 -23.81
N THR A 89 -6.93 -0.16 -24.89
CA THR A 89 -7.43 -1.06 -25.93
C THR A 89 -7.69 -2.37 -25.21
N GLN A 90 -8.96 -2.77 -25.14
CA GLN A 90 -9.40 -4.04 -24.56
C GLN A 90 -8.64 -5.18 -25.25
N LYS A 91 -7.51 -5.61 -24.67
CA LYS A 91 -6.65 -6.68 -25.22
C LYS A 91 -7.07 -8.07 -24.74
N TYR A 92 -7.88 -8.13 -23.69
CA TYR A 92 -8.42 -9.38 -23.13
C TYR A 92 -9.95 -9.44 -23.35
N PRO A 93 -10.49 -10.57 -23.84
CA PRO A 93 -11.92 -10.73 -24.05
C PRO A 93 -12.67 -10.56 -22.74
N LYS A 94 -13.86 -9.93 -22.80
CA LYS A 94 -14.70 -9.64 -21.62
C LYS A 94 -15.21 -10.90 -20.90
N ASN A 95 -15.10 -12.06 -21.55
CA ASN A 95 -15.48 -13.35 -20.99
C ASN A 95 -14.21 -14.18 -20.74
N PRO A 96 -13.82 -14.43 -19.48
CA PRO A 96 -12.80 -15.42 -19.18
C PRO A 96 -13.28 -16.81 -19.63
N PRO A 97 -12.39 -17.72 -20.08
CA PRO A 97 -12.76 -19.10 -20.35
C PRO A 97 -13.37 -19.71 -19.07
N GLN A 98 -14.48 -20.44 -19.23
CA GLN A 98 -15.29 -20.99 -18.13
C GLN A 98 -14.58 -22.08 -17.30
N ASN A 99 -13.30 -22.35 -17.55
CA ASN A 99 -12.53 -23.35 -16.83
C ASN A 99 -11.25 -22.74 -16.22
N PRO A 100 -11.23 -22.44 -14.90
CA PRO A 100 -10.14 -21.70 -14.26
C PRO A 100 -8.96 -22.58 -13.80
N LEU A 101 -8.87 -23.86 -14.19
CA LEU A 101 -7.81 -24.76 -13.73
C LEU A 101 -7.11 -25.49 -14.88
N ILE A 102 -6.17 -24.81 -15.55
CA ILE A 102 -4.96 -25.49 -16.06
C ILE A 102 -3.78 -24.55 -15.80
N PHE A 103 -3.14 -24.69 -14.64
CA PHE A 103 -1.71 -24.35 -14.53
C PHE A 103 -0.98 -25.36 -15.41
N ARG A 104 -0.65 -24.99 -16.64
CA ARG A 104 0.37 -25.71 -17.39
C ARG A 104 1.70 -25.39 -16.74
N ASN A 105 2.18 -26.32 -15.92
CA ASN A 105 3.59 -26.39 -15.59
C ASN A 105 4.29 -26.81 -16.89
N ASP A 106 4.65 -25.84 -17.72
CA ASP A 106 5.58 -26.10 -18.81
C ASP A 106 6.93 -26.48 -18.17
N PRO A 107 7.54 -27.64 -18.53
CA PRO A 107 8.85 -28.00 -18.02
C PRO A 107 9.90 -27.01 -18.52
N PRO A 108 10.97 -26.71 -17.73
CA PRO A 108 12.05 -25.87 -18.20
C PRO A 108 12.68 -26.51 -19.45
N GLY A 109 12.82 -25.70 -20.51
CA GLY A 109 13.15 -26.14 -21.86
C GLY A 109 14.38 -27.03 -21.96
N ALA A 110 14.28 -27.99 -22.88
CA ALA A 110 15.40 -28.67 -23.52
C ALA A 110 15.96 -27.80 -24.66
#